data_AF-A0A1I8ILU3-F1
#
_entry.id   AF-A0A1I8ILU3-F1
#
_cell.length_a   1.000
_cell.length_b   1.000
_cell.length_c   1.000
_cell.angle_alpha   90.00
_cell.angle_beta   90.00
_cell.angle_gamma   90.00
#
_symmetry.space_group_name_H-M   'P 1'
#
loop_
_entity.id
_entity.type
_entity.pdbx_description
1 polymer ?
#
loop_
_entity_poly.entity_id
_entity_poly.type
_entity_poly.pdbx_seq_one_letter_code
_entity_poly.pdbx_strand_id
1 'polypeptide(L)'
;LWAEVFRVQDNEFGWERVSDDVVPINITCLEESSNRVFQITAYSRNAMKLFDARIIHPGTPLYQANECFVHWKDLLHNCEWGLNFTSPIDAKRFQDCCAPVSRVHLEVIDPMRNQLHLLRCGTTVAVLE
;
A
#
# COMPACT_ATOMS: atom_id res chain seq x y z
N LEU A 1 -10.07 0.33 2.59
CA LEU A 1 -9.57 -0.25 3.87
C LEU A 1 -9.85 0.77 4.99
N TRP A 2 -9.72 0.41 6.27
CA TRP A 2 -9.98 1.34 7.39
C TRP A 2 -8.78 1.38 8.33
N ALA A 3 -8.33 2.58 8.70
CA ALA A 3 -7.18 2.75 9.58
C ALA A 3 -7.23 4.08 10.34
N GLU A 4 -6.52 4.13 11.46
CA GLU A 4 -6.08 5.39 12.05
C GLU A 4 -4.80 5.85 11.34
N VAL A 5 -4.66 7.16 11.16
CA VAL A 5 -3.54 7.76 10.41
C VAL A 5 -2.58 8.42 11.39
N PHE A 6 -1.29 8.11 11.25
CA PHE A 6 -0.21 8.66 12.04
C PHE A 6 0.85 9.31 11.15
N ARG A 7 1.59 10.26 11.71
CA ARG A 7 2.72 10.92 11.06
C ARG A 7 3.87 11.12 12.04
N VAL A 8 5.10 11.05 11.53
CA VAL A 8 6.28 11.63 12.18
C VAL A 8 6.83 12.69 11.23
N GLN A 9 6.99 13.93 11.70
CA GLN A 9 7.66 14.96 10.92
C GLN A 9 9.19 14.83 11.04
N ASP A 10 9.95 15.21 10.00
CA ASP A 10 11.42 15.12 10.07
C ASP A 10 11.95 15.91 11.28
N ASN A 11 12.86 15.30 12.04
CA ASN A 11 13.43 15.82 13.29
C ASN A 11 12.48 15.84 14.51
N GLU A 12 11.29 15.27 14.40
CA GLU A 12 10.43 14.99 15.56
C GLU A 12 10.56 13.54 16.02
N PHE A 13 10.33 13.31 17.30
CA PHE A 13 10.34 11.97 17.88
C PHE A 13 8.92 11.53 18.21
N GLY A 14 8.53 10.38 17.65
CA GLY A 14 7.28 9.71 18.00
C GLY A 14 6.14 9.97 17.02
N TRP A 15 5.21 9.01 16.98
CA TRP A 15 4.05 9.03 16.11
C TRP A 15 2.98 9.99 16.64
N GLU A 16 2.64 10.99 15.84
CA GLU A 16 1.48 11.87 16.05
C GLU A 16 0.26 11.26 15.34
N ARG A 17 -0.86 11.12 16.04
CA ARG A 17 -2.12 10.68 15.42
C ARG A 17 -2.78 11.87 14.71
N VAL A 18 -3.02 11.74 13.41
CA VAL A 18 -3.54 12.77 12.51
C VAL A 18 -5.06 12.64 12.31
N SER A 19 -5.61 11.43 12.43
CA SER A 19 -7.05 11.19 12.34
C SER A 19 -7.70 11.16 13.72
N ASP A 20 -8.88 11.77 13.89
CA ASP A 20 -9.65 11.69 15.13
C ASP A 20 -10.27 10.29 15.34
N ASP A 21 -10.61 9.62 14.26
CA ASP A 21 -11.26 8.30 14.23
C ASP A 21 -10.53 7.37 13.24
N VAL A 22 -10.99 6.13 13.17
CA VAL A 22 -10.66 5.22 12.07
C VAL A 22 -11.34 5.75 10.80
N VAL A 23 -10.58 5.98 9.75
CA VAL A 23 -11.05 6.58 8.49
C VAL A 23 -10.87 5.64 7.30
N PRO A 24 -11.67 5.82 6.23
CA PRO A 24 -11.45 5.09 4.99
C PRO A 24 -10.10 5.48 4.37
N ILE A 25 -9.30 4.47 4.04
CA ILE A 25 -8.09 4.57 3.25
C ILE A 25 -8.41 4.23 1.81
N ASN A 26 -8.21 5.21 0.93
CA ASN A 26 -8.37 5.10 -0.51
C ASN A 26 -7.01 4.90 -1.16
N ILE A 27 -6.94 3.95 -2.10
CA ILE A 27 -5.75 3.61 -2.86
C ILE A 27 -6.10 3.78 -4.34
N THR A 28 -5.34 4.56 -5.07
CA THR A 28 -5.52 4.76 -6.51
C THR A 28 -4.21 4.50 -7.23
N CYS A 29 -4.23 3.56 -8.19
CA CYS A 29 -3.09 3.36 -9.08
C CYS A 29 -3.09 4.49 -10.13
N LEU A 30 -2.08 5.35 -10.09
CA LEU A 30 -1.92 6.46 -11.03
C LEU A 30 -1.13 6.05 -12.28
N GLU A 31 -0.17 5.14 -12.13
CA GLU A 31 0.70 4.67 -13.22
C GLU A 31 1.00 3.18 -13.03
N GLU A 32 0.81 2.39 -14.09
CA GLU A 32 1.07 0.94 -14.12
C GLU A 32 2.35 0.56 -14.89
N SER A 33 3.27 1.50 -15.07
CA SER A 33 4.54 1.26 -15.78
C SER A 33 5.52 0.40 -14.96
N SER A 34 6.79 0.37 -15.38
CA SER A 34 7.85 -0.33 -14.63
C SER A 34 7.99 0.16 -13.19
N ASN A 35 7.63 1.42 -12.93
CA ASN A 35 7.52 2.00 -11.59
C ASN A 35 6.04 2.31 -11.32
N ARG A 36 5.37 1.43 -10.59
CA ARG A 36 3.95 1.65 -10.27
C ARG A 36 3.81 2.78 -9.25
N VAL A 37 2.89 3.70 -9.49
CA VAL A 37 2.64 4.83 -8.60
C VAL A 37 1.26 4.70 -7.99
N PHE A 38 1.19 4.53 -6.67
CA PHE A 38 -0.04 4.48 -5.92
C PHE A 38 -0.22 5.77 -5.12
N GLN A 39 -1.37 6.42 -5.27
CA GLN A 39 -1.79 7.52 -4.42
C GLN A 39 -2.64 6.98 -3.27
N ILE A 40 -2.27 7.34 -2.05
CA ILE A 40 -2.98 6.97 -0.83
C ILE A 40 -3.57 8.24 -0.23
N THR A 41 -4.89 8.22 -0.01
CA THR A 41 -5.59 9.36 0.60
C THR A 41 -6.53 8.91 1.70
N ALA A 42 -6.74 9.79 2.67
CA ALA A 42 -7.81 9.68 3.63
C ALA A 42 -8.42 11.05 3.92
N TYR A 43 -9.70 11.06 4.27
CA TYR A 43 -10.46 12.25 4.59
C TYR A 43 -11.10 12.05 5.97
N SER A 44 -11.20 13.13 6.73
CA SER A 44 -11.95 13.16 7.97
C SER A 44 -13.45 13.03 7.69
N ARG A 45 -14.22 12.80 8.75
CA ARG A 45 -15.70 12.81 8.70
C ARG A 45 -16.30 14.11 8.14
N ASN A 46 -15.56 15.22 8.20
CA ASN A 46 -15.97 16.53 7.67
C ASN A 46 -15.47 16.77 6.23
N ALA A 47 -15.08 15.71 5.52
CA ALA A 47 -14.51 15.75 4.18
C ALA A 47 -13.20 16.57 4.04
N MET A 48 -12.54 16.91 5.15
CA MET A 48 -11.21 17.52 5.12
C MET A 48 -10.14 16.45 4.84
N LYS A 49 -9.26 16.69 3.87
CA LYS A 49 -8.16 15.78 3.53
C LYS A 49 -7.18 15.69 4.70
N LEU A 50 -6.96 14.48 5.21
CA LEU A 50 -6.07 14.21 6.33
C LEU A 50 -4.64 13.98 5.86
N PHE A 51 -4.46 13.19 4.80
CA PHE A 51 -3.17 13.01 4.14
C PHE A 51 -3.33 12.63 2.67
N ASP A 52 -2.24 12.84 1.93
CA ASP A 52 -2.11 12.57 0.50
C ASP A 52 -0.65 12.19 0.23
N ALA A 53 -0.41 10.89 0.10
CA ALA A 53 0.93 10.34 -0.03
C ALA A 53 1.04 9.49 -1.29
N ARG A 54 2.28 9.34 -1.79
CA ARG A 54 2.59 8.47 -2.92
C ARG A 54 3.50 7.34 -2.49
N ILE A 55 3.15 6.13 -2.91
CA ILE A 55 4.00 4.94 -2.82
C ILE A 55 4.40 4.57 -4.24
N ILE A 56 5.70 4.55 -4.49
CA ILE A 56 6.27 4.12 -5.78
C ILE A 56 6.77 2.70 -5.58
N HIS A 57 6.31 1.72 -6.37
CA HIS A 57 6.87 0.37 -6.31
C HIS A 57 7.77 0.13 -7.53
N PRO A 58 9.05 -0.26 -7.36
CA PRO A 58 9.70 -0.72 -6.11
C PRO A 58 10.41 0.37 -5.25
N GLY A 59 10.23 1.66 -5.52
CA GLY A 59 11.03 2.76 -4.92
C GLY A 59 10.70 3.20 -3.48
N THR A 60 9.55 2.83 -2.93
CA THR A 60 9.05 3.22 -1.60
C THR A 60 8.87 1.96 -0.75
N PRO A 61 9.82 1.63 0.13
CA PRO A 61 9.70 0.49 1.02
C PRO A 61 8.54 0.66 2.00
N LEU A 62 7.75 -0.39 2.16
CA LEU A 62 6.73 -0.49 3.21
C LEU A 62 7.28 -1.34 4.35
N TYR A 63 7.13 -0.85 5.57
CA TYR A 63 7.58 -1.52 6.78
C TYR A 63 6.38 -1.88 7.65
N GLN A 64 6.43 -3.07 8.24
CA GLN A 64 5.40 -3.53 9.16
C GLN A 64 5.96 -3.54 10.59
N ALA A 65 5.51 -2.60 11.43
CA ALA A 65 5.98 -2.47 12.81
C ALA A 65 5.29 -3.46 13.75
N ASN A 66 4.02 -3.79 13.48
CA ASN A 66 3.27 -4.86 14.14
C ASN A 66 2.21 -5.42 13.17
N GLU A 67 1.37 -6.35 13.63
CA GLU A 67 0.39 -7.03 12.77
C GLU A 67 -0.60 -6.08 12.05
N CYS A 68 -0.90 -4.92 12.63
CA CYS A 68 -1.85 -3.94 12.07
C CYS A 68 -1.19 -2.62 11.61
N PHE A 69 0.06 -2.35 11.97
CA PHE A 69 0.71 -1.07 11.73
C PHE A 69 1.71 -1.14 10.59
N VAL A 70 1.42 -0.45 9.49
CA VAL A 70 2.28 -0.33 8.30
C VAL A 70 2.72 1.12 8.15
N HIS A 71 4.00 1.34 7.87
CA HIS A 71 4.55 2.68 7.71
C HIS A 71 5.56 2.79 6.56
N TRP A 72 5.77 4.01 6.09
CA TRP A 72 6.73 4.33 5.03
C TRP A 72 7.19 5.79 5.11
N LYS A 73 8.35 6.05 4.54
CA LYS A 73 8.87 7.40 4.39
C LYS A 73 8.31 8.07 3.13
N ASP A 74 7.73 9.25 3.30
CA ASP A 74 7.32 10.13 2.21
C ASP A 74 8.41 11.18 1.99
N LEU A 75 9.19 10.96 0.92
CA LEU A 75 10.31 11.82 0.55
C LEU A 75 9.85 13.16 -0.04
N LEU A 76 8.60 13.27 -0.52
CA LEU A 76 8.08 14.53 -1.06
C LEU A 76 7.84 15.54 0.05
N HIS A 77 7.26 15.06 1.17
CA HIS A 77 6.91 15.90 2.31
C HIS A 77 7.92 15.82 3.46
N ASN A 78 9.00 15.04 3.31
CA ASN A 78 9.98 14.74 4.35
C ASN A 78 9.30 14.36 5.67
N CYS A 79 8.44 13.34 5.62
CA CYS A 79 7.79 12.81 6.80
C CYS A 79 7.69 11.29 6.71
N GLU A 80 7.25 10.67 7.79
CA GLU A 80 6.88 9.27 7.82
C GLU A 80 5.38 9.15 8.05
N TRP A 81 4.71 8.32 7.25
CA TRP A 81 3.29 8.01 7.43
C TRP A 81 3.15 6.63 8.02
N GLY A 82 2.19 6.49 8.94
CA GLY A 82 1.82 5.23 9.58
C GLY A 82 0.32 5.01 9.48
N LEU A 83 -0.09 3.80 9.17
CA LEU A 83 -1.48 3.38 9.15
C LEU A 83 -1.67 2.23 10.13
N ASN A 84 -2.52 2.45 11.14
CA ASN A 84 -2.95 1.41 12.07
C ASN A 84 -4.30 0.84 11.61
N PHE A 85 -4.27 -0.29 10.93
CA PHE A 85 -5.46 -0.91 10.36
C PHE A 85 -6.33 -1.59 11.43
N THR A 86 -7.63 -1.72 11.14
CA THR A 86 -8.58 -2.39 12.04
C THR A 86 -8.33 -3.89 12.19
N SER A 87 -7.55 -4.51 11.29
CA SER A 87 -7.20 -5.92 11.37
C SER A 87 -5.87 -6.23 10.67
N PRO A 88 -5.18 -7.32 11.05
CA PRO A 88 -3.96 -7.76 10.37
C PRO A 88 -4.18 -8.08 8.88
N ILE A 89 -5.38 -8.57 8.54
CA ILE A 89 -5.76 -8.89 7.16
C ILE A 89 -5.82 -7.62 6.30
N ASP A 90 -6.32 -6.51 6.86
CA ASP A 90 -6.38 -5.24 6.14
C ASP A 90 -5.00 -4.64 5.92
N ALA A 91 -4.11 -4.73 6.92
CA ALA A 91 -2.71 -4.34 6.79
C ALA A 91 -1.99 -5.15 5.69
N LYS A 92 -2.25 -6.46 5.62
CA LYS A 92 -1.71 -7.33 4.58
C LYS A 92 -2.24 -6.97 3.20
N ARG A 93 -3.55 -6.75 3.06
CA ARG A 93 -4.20 -6.32 1.80
C ARG A 93 -3.63 -4.99 1.29
N PHE A 94 -3.37 -4.04 2.19
CA PHE A 94 -2.73 -2.76 1.83
C PHE A 94 -1.35 -2.98 1.21
N GLN A 95 -0.50 -3.77 1.87
CA GLN A 95 0.85 -4.06 1.39
C GLN A 95 0.84 -4.82 0.07
N ASP A 96 -0.01 -5.86 -0.06
CA ASP A 96 -0.12 -6.64 -1.30
C ASP A 96 -0.60 -5.79 -2.48
N CYS A 97 -1.42 -4.77 -2.22
CA CYS A 97 -1.88 -3.81 -3.23
C CYS A 97 -0.76 -2.86 -3.68
N CYS A 98 -0.03 -2.26 -2.74
CA CYS A 98 0.93 -1.18 -3.02
C CYS A 98 2.36 -1.67 -3.31
N ALA A 99 2.72 -2.86 -2.84
CA ALA A 99 4.00 -3.51 -3.05
C ALA A 99 3.78 -4.97 -3.48
N PRO A 100 3.14 -5.19 -4.65
CA PRO A 100 2.86 -6.53 -5.11
C PRO A 100 4.18 -7.28 -5.24
N VAL A 101 4.30 -8.39 -4.50
CA VAL A 101 5.51 -9.21 -4.53
C VAL A 101 5.77 -9.59 -5.97
N SER A 102 6.89 -9.12 -6.53
CA SER A 102 7.33 -9.58 -7.84
C SER A 102 7.52 -11.09 -7.69
N ARG A 103 6.58 -11.90 -8.18
CA ARG A 103 6.85 -13.31 -8.37
C ARG A 103 8.07 -13.33 -9.27
N VAL A 104 9.19 -13.82 -8.74
CA VAL A 104 10.39 -14.08 -9.51
C VAL A 104 9.91 -14.78 -10.77
N HIS A 105 10.13 -14.14 -11.92
CA HIS A 105 9.97 -14.79 -13.20
C HIS A 105 11.11 -15.81 -13.27
N LEU A 106 10.98 -16.93 -12.56
CA LEU A 106 11.74 -18.11 -12.85
C LEU A 106 11.19 -18.58 -14.18
N GLU A 107 11.80 -18.09 -15.27
CA GLU A 107 11.78 -18.78 -16.54
C GLU A 107 12.40 -20.17 -16.28
N VAL A 108 11.57 -21.09 -15.81
CA VAL A 108 11.86 -22.50 -16.02
C VAL A 108 11.64 -22.69 -17.51
N ILE A 109 12.74 -22.58 -18.27
CA ILE A 109 12.82 -23.13 -19.61
C ILE A 109 12.59 -24.64 -19.43
N ASP A 110 11.33 -25.08 -19.54
CA ASP A 110 11.01 -26.48 -19.75
C ASP A 110 11.51 -26.82 -21.16
N PRO A 111 12.57 -27.63 -21.33
CA PRO A 111 13.13 -27.90 -22.65
C PRO A 111 12.19 -28.72 -23.54
N MET A 112 11.04 -29.16 -23.01
CA MET A 112 10.21 -30.20 -23.63
C MET A 112 8.77 -29.78 -23.94
N ARG A 113 8.36 -28.52 -23.69
CA ARG A 113 6.99 -28.07 -23.99
C ARG A 113 6.94 -26.73 -24.70
N ASN A 114 6.80 -26.81 -26.03
CA ASN A 114 6.56 -25.70 -26.95
C ASN A 114 5.12 -25.15 -26.85
N GLN A 115 4.66 -24.79 -25.64
CA GLN A 115 3.38 -24.09 -25.44
C GLN A 115 3.53 -23.00 -24.38
N LEU A 116 3.36 -21.74 -24.79
CA LEU A 116 3.15 -20.61 -23.89
C LEU A 116 1.80 -20.79 -23.17
N HIS A 117 1.84 -21.27 -21.93
CA HIS A 117 0.71 -21.11 -21.02
C HIS A 117 0.90 -19.84 -20.21
N LEU A 118 0.18 -18.78 -20.60
CA LEU A 118 -0.05 -17.61 -19.75
C LEU A 118 -0.84 -18.06 -18.50
N LEU A 119 -0.13 -18.37 -17.42
CA LEU A 119 -0.74 -18.49 -16.10
C LEU A 119 -1.04 -17.09 -15.55
N ARG A 120 -2.18 -16.52 -15.97
CA ARG A 120 -2.82 -15.41 -15.25
C ARG A 120 -3.52 -15.98 -14.01
N CYS A 121 -2.97 -15.71 -12.83
CA CYS A 121 -3.69 -15.77 -11.54
C CYS A 121 -2.82 -15.07 -10.46
N GLY A 122 -3.27 -14.04 -9.74
CA GLY A 122 -4.54 -13.32 -9.70
C GLY A 122 -4.54 -12.36 -8.50
N THR A 123 -5.42 -11.35 -8.54
CA THR A 123 -6.20 -10.85 -7.38
C THR A 123 -7.41 -10.06 -7.91
N THR A 124 -8.46 -10.84 -8.19
CA THR A 124 -9.90 -10.62 -8.07
C THR A 124 -10.47 -9.19 -7.97
N VAL A 125 -11.23 -8.80 -9.01
CA VAL A 125 -12.40 -7.92 -8.89
C VAL A 125 -13.53 -8.74 -8.27
N ALA A 126 -14.12 -8.24 -7.18
CA ALA A 126 -15.32 -8.81 -6.59
C ALA A 126 -16.56 -8.35 -7.37
N VAL A 127 -17.39 -9.29 -7.82
CA VAL A 127 -18.86 -9.15 -7.82
C VAL A 127 -19.43 -10.52 -7.42
N LEU A 128 -20.27 -10.52 -6.39
CA LEU A 128 -21.09 -11.66 -5.96
C LEU A 128 -22.46 -11.58 -6.63
N GLU A 129 -22.98 -12.78 -6.91
CA GLU A 129 -24.22 -13.19 -7.60
C GLU A 129 -24.19 -13.20 -9.14
#